data_AF-A0A517NX38-F1
#
_entry.id   AF-A0A517NX38-F1
#
_cell.length_a   1.000
_cell.length_b   1.000
_cell.length_c   1.000
_cell.angle_alpha   90.00
_cell.angle_beta   90.00
_cell.angle_gamma   90.00
#
_symmetry.space_group_name_H-M   'P 1'
#
loop_
_entity.id
_entity.type
_entity.pdbx_description
1 polymer ?
#
loop_
_entity_poly.entity_id
_entity_poly.type
_entity_poly.pdbx_seq_one_letter_code
_entity_poly.pdbx_strand_id
1 'polypeptide(L)'
;MTNKSHAKYLVRPILIGAWLAATLLLAGIGTCDEPAYPIVTPKDRSEYLKQTPWIEVIEREVPPLANDLGDRMPMIMWHGVGFGPLSPQQIKVLRDRGLTQHLQMDASMIPAALNLQAAGMPVILMQGRTDNWPYSLAENADDWAHQFDVTYQPKWFGDDDAFAWHGACPHKTDGWKILARQTRDTMKQFRDAGVKVTGVWMDLEGDPYPWAHLFDQLKHCRRCRAELPADIVNNQAAWRDDAWRRYVNLYDQHFAKSIRDVFPECLVTNWHVVVSTTNNPIRYFVRDVNLPELSLNFFNTTNPIAYGCDVGWLERPWPEQGLGDSDTQDVQALTQKMIDDFYYHEIVQQVQADHKNRTAAGTPHLTAIPWIARHCRIDTQQRAAPLMTRERYRSALAELWRHDLTTMQVFNAMHDGYEQYAVTELQDAVLALDATLADRPETGAAGEKQTVK
;
A
#
# COMPACT_ATOMS: atom_id res chain seq x y z
N MET A 1 -10.32 42.63 58.41
CA MET A 1 -8.97 42.05 58.31
C MET A 1 -8.35 42.61 57.05
N THR A 2 -7.23 43.31 57.24
CA THR A 2 -6.72 44.40 56.40
C THR A 2 -5.60 43.96 55.47
N ASN A 3 -5.60 44.56 54.28
CA ASN A 3 -4.48 44.66 53.34
C ASN A 3 -3.14 44.97 54.03
N LYS A 4 -2.06 44.34 53.57
CA LYS A 4 -0.68 44.87 53.69
C LYS A 4 0.13 44.58 52.42
N SER A 5 0.90 45.60 52.10
CA SER A 5 1.73 45.87 50.94
C SER A 5 3.23 45.73 51.25
N HIS A 6 4.05 45.84 50.19
CA HIS A 6 5.51 46.15 50.15
C HIS A 6 6.48 45.00 50.49
N ALA A 7 7.70 44.87 49.95
CA ALA A 7 8.61 45.73 49.17
C ALA A 7 9.62 44.86 48.36
N LYS A 8 9.95 45.25 47.11
CA LYS A 8 11.24 45.79 46.61
C LYS A 8 12.53 44.99 46.91
N TYR A 9 13.28 44.65 45.84
CA TYR A 9 14.69 45.06 45.70
C TYR A 9 15.03 45.33 44.21
N LEU A 10 15.62 46.51 43.97
CA LEU A 10 16.37 46.89 42.77
C LEU A 10 17.76 46.22 42.79
N VAL A 11 18.37 45.98 41.62
CA VAL A 11 19.62 46.63 41.11
C VAL A 11 19.94 46.05 39.70
N ARG A 12 20.24 46.95 38.74
CA ARG A 12 20.67 46.73 37.33
C ARG A 12 22.22 46.46 37.25
N PRO A 13 22.90 46.56 36.08
CA PRO A 13 22.93 45.71 34.88
C PRO A 13 24.39 45.30 34.51
N ILE A 14 24.63 44.19 33.77
CA ILE A 14 25.92 43.97 33.06
C ILE A 14 25.67 43.33 31.68
N LEU A 15 26.00 44.10 30.64
CA LEU A 15 26.55 43.80 29.30
C LEU A 15 26.37 42.37 28.74
N ILE A 16 25.54 42.15 27.72
CA ILE A 16 25.83 42.29 26.27
C ILE A 16 27.17 41.67 25.86
N GLY A 17 27.10 40.47 25.27
CA GLY A 17 28.21 39.85 24.56
C GLY A 17 27.84 38.48 23.97
N ALA A 18 27.73 38.44 22.64
CA ALA A 18 27.75 37.25 21.77
C ALA A 18 26.54 36.29 21.78
N TRP A 19 25.45 36.71 21.13
CA TRP A 19 24.50 35.79 20.46
C TRP A 19 24.08 36.40 19.12
N LEU A 20 24.94 36.26 18.11
CA LEU A 20 24.68 36.75 16.74
C LEU A 20 25.22 35.82 15.63
N ALA A 21 25.43 34.53 15.92
CA ALA A 21 25.95 33.60 14.92
C ALA A 21 25.31 32.19 14.90
N ALA A 22 24.15 32.00 15.53
CA ALA A 22 23.44 30.71 15.51
C ALA A 22 21.99 30.78 15.00
N THR A 23 21.54 31.96 14.54
CA THR A 23 20.17 32.17 14.03
C THR A 23 20.10 32.32 12.51
N LEU A 24 21.23 32.13 11.79
CA LEU A 24 21.34 32.31 10.34
C LEU A 24 21.51 31.00 9.54
N LEU A 25 21.39 29.83 10.19
CA LEU A 25 21.45 28.52 9.52
C LEU A 25 20.10 27.77 9.47
N LEU A 26 19.00 28.39 9.91
CA LEU A 26 17.63 27.87 9.78
C LEU A 26 16.74 28.69 8.83
N ALA A 27 17.30 29.68 8.14
CA ALA A 27 16.58 30.55 7.19
C ALA A 27 16.69 30.06 5.73
N GLY A 28 17.03 28.78 5.51
CA GLY A 28 17.20 28.17 4.19
C GLY A 28 16.11 27.19 3.77
N ILE A 29 15.12 26.92 4.62
CA ILE A 29 13.90 26.21 4.18
C ILE A 29 13.03 27.29 3.55
N GLY A 30 13.23 27.52 2.24
CA GLY A 30 12.32 28.34 1.47
C GLY A 30 10.90 27.87 1.78
N THR A 31 10.06 28.79 2.25
CA THR A 31 8.62 28.63 2.15
C THR A 31 8.34 28.55 0.65
N CYS A 32 8.43 27.35 0.07
CA CYS A 32 7.70 27.06 -1.15
C CYS A 32 6.24 27.27 -0.75
N ASP A 33 5.72 28.46 -1.03
CA ASP A 33 4.29 28.74 -0.96
C ASP A 33 3.60 27.55 -1.62
N GLU A 34 2.76 26.85 -0.84
CA GLU A 34 2.01 25.72 -1.34
C GLU A 34 1.29 26.21 -2.60
N PRO A 35 1.43 25.52 -3.76
CA PRO A 35 0.79 25.97 -4.97
C PRO A 35 -0.68 26.22 -4.65
N ALA A 36 -1.18 27.41 -4.92
CA ALA A 36 -2.58 27.72 -4.73
C ALA A 36 -3.38 26.82 -5.69
N TYR A 37 -3.80 25.66 -5.20
CA TYR A 37 -4.61 24.75 -5.98
C TYR A 37 -5.99 25.40 -6.13
N PRO A 38 -6.48 25.61 -7.36
CA PRO A 38 -7.82 26.15 -7.55
C PRO A 38 -8.81 25.26 -6.80
N ILE A 39 -9.69 25.87 -6.01
CA ILE A 39 -10.82 25.18 -5.39
C ILE A 39 -11.78 24.81 -6.51
N VAL A 40 -11.58 23.63 -7.11
CA VAL A 40 -12.50 23.05 -8.08
C VAL A 40 -13.56 22.28 -7.27
N THR A 41 -14.84 22.48 -7.58
CA THR A 41 -15.87 21.67 -6.93
C THR A 41 -15.65 20.19 -7.30
N PRO A 42 -15.93 19.22 -6.40
CA PRO A 42 -15.70 17.81 -6.70
C PRO A 42 -16.38 17.33 -8.00
N LYS A 43 -17.55 17.90 -8.32
CA LYS A 43 -18.30 17.59 -9.54
C LYS A 43 -17.58 18.09 -10.80
N ASP A 44 -17.17 19.36 -10.81
CA ASP A 44 -16.42 19.93 -11.94
C ASP A 44 -15.08 19.21 -12.14
N ARG A 45 -14.47 18.73 -11.03
CA ARG A 45 -13.23 17.95 -11.07
C ARG A 45 -13.43 16.56 -11.69
N SER A 46 -14.45 15.82 -11.28
CA SER A 46 -14.75 14.50 -11.87
C SER A 46 -15.10 14.64 -13.36
N GLU A 47 -15.92 15.62 -13.73
CA GLU A 47 -16.25 15.88 -15.15
C GLU A 47 -15.00 16.25 -15.97
N TYR A 48 -14.16 17.13 -15.45
CA TYR A 48 -12.89 17.51 -16.06
C TYR A 48 -11.97 16.31 -16.32
N LEU A 49 -11.82 15.45 -15.31
CA LEU A 49 -10.98 14.25 -15.37
C LEU A 49 -11.54 13.18 -16.32
N LYS A 50 -12.86 13.09 -16.46
CA LYS A 50 -13.52 12.19 -17.42
C LYS A 50 -13.32 12.64 -18.88
N GLN A 51 -13.08 13.93 -19.12
CA GLN A 51 -12.95 14.51 -20.47
C GLN A 51 -11.51 14.73 -20.92
N THR A 52 -10.53 14.70 -20.00
CA THR A 52 -9.13 14.96 -20.36
C THR A 52 -8.30 13.69 -20.32
N PRO A 53 -7.46 13.42 -21.35
CA PRO A 53 -6.51 12.31 -21.31
C PRO A 53 -5.64 12.37 -20.06
N TRP A 54 -5.55 11.26 -19.33
CA TRP A 54 -4.89 11.22 -18.02
C TRP A 54 -3.43 11.68 -18.04
N ILE A 55 -2.70 11.37 -19.12
CA ILE A 55 -1.31 11.81 -19.29
C ILE A 55 -1.18 13.34 -19.38
N GLU A 56 -2.14 14.04 -19.98
CA GLU A 56 -2.14 15.51 -20.06
C GLU A 56 -2.40 16.14 -18.69
N VAL A 57 -3.26 15.50 -17.88
CA VAL A 57 -3.49 15.90 -16.49
C VAL A 57 -2.20 15.76 -15.68
N ILE A 58 -1.52 14.61 -15.78
CA ILE A 58 -0.24 14.37 -15.10
C ILE A 58 0.82 15.39 -15.54
N GLU A 59 0.97 15.61 -16.84
CA GLU A 59 1.95 16.55 -17.38
C GLU A 59 1.71 17.97 -16.85
N ARG A 60 0.45 18.40 -16.79
CA ARG A 60 0.10 19.75 -16.38
C ARG A 60 0.12 19.97 -14.87
N GLU A 61 -0.32 18.98 -14.09
CA GLU A 61 -0.66 19.19 -12.68
C GLU A 61 0.28 18.50 -11.69
N VAL A 62 1.01 17.46 -12.11
CA VAL A 62 2.02 16.82 -11.25
C VAL A 62 3.38 17.45 -11.58
N PRO A 63 4.09 18.04 -10.60
CA PRO A 63 5.38 18.68 -10.86
C PRO A 63 6.43 17.62 -11.24
N PRO A 64 7.37 17.92 -12.16
CA PRO A 64 8.54 17.07 -12.36
C PRO A 64 9.43 17.08 -11.11
N LEU A 65 10.25 16.05 -10.94
CA LEU A 65 11.30 16.02 -9.93
C LEU A 65 12.32 17.13 -10.24
N ALA A 66 12.75 17.85 -9.21
CA ALA A 66 13.88 18.77 -9.32
C ALA A 66 15.22 18.04 -9.15
N ASN A 67 15.21 16.89 -8.47
CA ASN A 67 16.39 16.09 -8.16
C ASN A 67 16.41 14.79 -8.99
N ASP A 68 17.61 14.31 -9.30
CA ASP A 68 17.75 13.06 -10.06
C ASP A 68 17.28 11.85 -9.23
N LEU A 69 16.52 10.97 -9.88
CA LEU A 69 16.00 9.75 -9.25
C LEU A 69 17.17 8.81 -8.84
N GLY A 70 18.28 8.87 -9.59
CA GLY A 70 19.41 7.95 -9.44
C GLY A 70 18.97 6.51 -9.63
N ASP A 71 19.43 5.63 -8.74
CA ASP A 71 19.14 4.19 -8.80
C ASP A 71 17.79 3.80 -8.17
N ARG A 72 16.95 4.76 -7.75
CA ARG A 72 15.61 4.46 -7.21
C ARG A 72 14.68 4.01 -8.33
N MET A 73 13.79 3.07 -8.01
CA MET A 73 12.70 2.73 -8.91
C MET A 73 11.63 3.83 -8.85
N PRO A 74 11.04 4.25 -9.99
CA PRO A 74 9.91 5.18 -9.98
C PRO A 74 8.73 4.63 -9.16
N MET A 75 7.94 5.51 -8.57
CA MET A 75 6.69 5.18 -7.91
C MET A 75 5.65 4.74 -8.92
N ILE A 76 4.76 3.87 -8.48
CA ILE A 76 3.90 3.10 -9.37
C ILE A 76 2.49 3.61 -9.19
N MET A 77 1.91 4.13 -10.27
CA MET A 77 0.53 4.57 -10.24
C MET A 77 -0.39 3.36 -10.26
N TRP A 78 -1.35 3.29 -9.33
CA TRP A 78 -2.42 2.30 -9.41
C TRP A 78 -3.29 2.51 -10.65
N HIS A 79 -3.73 3.75 -10.87
CA HIS A 79 -4.38 4.15 -12.11
C HIS A 79 -3.36 4.75 -13.08
N GLY A 80 -2.80 3.89 -13.94
CA GLY A 80 -1.86 4.27 -14.99
C GLY A 80 -2.53 5.02 -16.16
N VAL A 81 -1.75 5.32 -17.20
CA VAL A 81 -2.24 6.04 -18.41
C VAL A 81 -2.82 5.08 -19.47
N GLY A 82 -2.94 3.79 -19.13
CA GLY A 82 -3.48 2.73 -19.96
C GLY A 82 -2.49 1.60 -20.18
N PHE A 83 -2.98 0.48 -20.73
CA PHE A 83 -2.19 -0.73 -20.95
C PHE A 83 -1.56 -0.83 -22.36
N GLY A 84 -1.89 0.11 -23.24
CA GLY A 84 -1.30 0.19 -24.57
C GLY A 84 0.15 0.69 -24.55
N PRO A 85 0.92 0.50 -25.64
CA PRO A 85 2.26 1.04 -25.75
C PRO A 85 2.25 2.57 -25.71
N LEU A 86 3.00 3.15 -24.76
CA LEU A 86 3.15 4.59 -24.65
C LEU A 86 4.14 5.13 -25.67
N SER A 87 3.95 6.38 -26.09
CA SER A 87 4.92 7.10 -26.89
C SER A 87 6.14 7.51 -26.05
N PRO A 88 7.32 7.72 -26.67
CA PRO A 88 8.51 8.17 -25.94
C PRO A 88 8.29 9.45 -25.13
N GLN A 89 7.45 10.37 -25.61
CA GLN A 89 7.11 11.60 -24.89
C GLN A 89 6.28 11.31 -23.64
N GLN A 90 5.28 10.43 -23.73
CA GLN A 90 4.46 10.04 -22.57
C GLN A 90 5.31 9.34 -21.51
N ILE A 91 6.23 8.46 -21.93
CA ILE A 91 7.16 7.80 -21.01
C ILE A 91 8.08 8.82 -20.33
N LYS A 92 8.59 9.80 -21.09
CA LYS A 92 9.39 10.89 -20.55
C LYS A 92 8.62 11.69 -19.49
N VAL A 93 7.36 12.04 -19.76
CA VAL A 93 6.49 12.76 -18.80
C VAL A 93 6.41 12.03 -17.47
N LEU A 94 6.19 10.71 -17.48
CA LEU A 94 6.12 9.90 -16.26
C LEU A 94 7.48 9.82 -15.56
N ARG A 95 8.55 9.51 -16.31
CA ARG A 95 9.91 9.39 -15.77
C ARG A 95 10.39 10.67 -15.10
N ASP A 96 10.17 11.82 -15.73
CA ASP A 96 10.55 13.13 -15.20
C ASP A 96 9.84 13.46 -13.88
N ARG A 97 8.77 12.74 -13.53
CA ARG A 97 8.02 12.87 -12.27
C ARG A 97 8.33 11.74 -11.29
N GLY A 98 9.29 10.87 -11.59
CA GLY A 98 9.55 9.67 -10.78
C GLY A 98 8.36 8.72 -10.75
N LEU A 99 7.53 8.72 -11.79
CA LEU A 99 6.34 7.88 -11.90
C LEU A 99 6.51 6.82 -12.99
N THR A 100 5.82 5.70 -12.82
CA THR A 100 5.65 4.67 -13.85
C THR A 100 4.24 4.07 -13.75
N GLN A 101 3.91 3.23 -14.71
CA GLN A 101 2.70 2.42 -14.70
C GLN A 101 3.04 0.94 -14.58
N HIS A 102 2.08 0.16 -14.11
CA HIS A 102 2.11 -1.30 -14.26
C HIS A 102 1.42 -1.71 -15.56
N LEU A 103 1.72 -2.92 -16.02
CA LEU A 103 1.04 -3.60 -17.12
C LEU A 103 0.32 -4.84 -16.57
N GLN A 104 -0.67 -5.32 -17.30
CA GLN A 104 -1.30 -6.60 -16.96
C GLN A 104 -0.32 -7.76 -17.15
N MET A 105 -0.47 -8.81 -16.35
CA MET A 105 0.30 -10.04 -16.51
C MET A 105 -0.30 -10.90 -17.66
N ASP A 106 -0.19 -10.40 -18.89
CA ASP A 106 -0.73 -10.99 -20.10
C ASP A 106 0.23 -10.80 -21.28
N ALA A 107 0.36 -11.80 -22.16
CA ALA A 107 1.30 -11.75 -23.28
C ALA A 107 0.99 -10.64 -24.30
N SER A 108 -0.25 -10.17 -24.39
CA SER A 108 -0.62 -9.02 -25.22
C SER A 108 0.04 -7.71 -24.76
N MET A 109 0.59 -7.67 -23.53
CA MET A 109 1.30 -6.50 -22.99
C MET A 109 2.77 -6.43 -23.40
N ILE A 110 3.31 -7.46 -24.07
CA ILE A 110 4.72 -7.51 -24.49
C ILE A 110 5.15 -6.27 -25.29
N PRO A 111 4.38 -5.75 -26.28
CA PRO A 111 4.75 -4.53 -27.00
C PRO A 111 4.88 -3.30 -26.09
N ALA A 112 3.98 -3.15 -25.11
CA ALA A 112 4.05 -2.05 -24.15
C ALA A 112 5.26 -2.19 -23.21
N ALA A 113 5.57 -3.43 -22.80
CA ALA A 113 6.72 -3.73 -21.96
C ALA A 113 8.06 -3.44 -22.68
N LEU A 114 8.17 -3.82 -23.96
CA LEU A 114 9.35 -3.50 -24.78
C LEU A 114 9.53 -1.99 -24.94
N ASN A 115 8.45 -1.22 -25.10
CA ASN A 115 8.52 0.23 -25.18
C ASN A 115 9.03 0.86 -23.87
N LEU A 116 8.51 0.41 -22.71
CA LEU A 116 9.00 0.87 -21.40
C LEU A 116 10.50 0.54 -21.22
N GLN A 117 10.88 -0.71 -21.51
CA GLN A 117 12.27 -1.16 -21.41
C GLN A 117 13.20 -0.36 -22.33
N ALA A 118 12.80 -0.09 -23.58
CA ALA A 118 13.60 0.69 -24.53
C ALA A 118 13.83 2.13 -24.07
N ALA A 119 12.91 2.68 -23.27
CA ALA A 119 13.03 3.99 -22.65
C ALA A 119 13.77 3.98 -21.29
N GLY A 120 14.29 2.82 -20.87
CA GLY A 120 14.99 2.65 -19.59
C GLY A 120 14.06 2.59 -18.37
N MET A 121 12.75 2.40 -18.56
CA MET A 121 11.79 2.26 -17.47
C MET A 121 11.68 0.81 -17.01
N PRO A 122 11.42 0.56 -15.72
CA PRO A 122 11.17 -0.78 -15.22
C PRO A 122 9.88 -1.35 -15.82
N VAL A 123 9.89 -2.65 -16.12
CA VAL A 123 8.67 -3.38 -16.51
C VAL A 123 8.08 -4.02 -15.27
N ILE A 124 6.95 -3.48 -14.83
CA ILE A 124 6.20 -3.96 -13.67
C ILE A 124 4.90 -4.56 -14.15
N LEU A 125 4.64 -5.81 -13.76
CA LEU A 125 3.38 -6.49 -14.04
C LEU A 125 2.53 -6.52 -12.78
N MET A 126 1.27 -6.11 -12.90
CA MET A 126 0.29 -6.18 -11.83
C MET A 126 -1.03 -6.70 -12.35
N GLN A 127 -1.71 -7.51 -11.55
CA GLN A 127 -3.02 -8.03 -11.88
C GLN A 127 -3.89 -8.04 -10.62
N GLY A 128 -5.03 -7.34 -10.70
CA GLY A 128 -6.12 -7.48 -9.74
C GLY A 128 -7.02 -8.65 -10.12
N ARG A 129 -7.38 -9.46 -9.14
CA ARG A 129 -8.52 -10.40 -9.15
C ARG A 129 -9.11 -10.44 -7.74
N THR A 130 -10.33 -10.93 -7.63
CA THR A 130 -11.04 -11.05 -6.36
C THR A 130 -11.81 -12.38 -6.34
N ASP A 131 -12.67 -12.55 -5.35
CA ASP A 131 -13.56 -13.70 -5.17
C ASP A 131 -12.79 -15.02 -4.97
N ASN A 132 -13.25 -16.09 -5.60
CA ASN A 132 -12.75 -17.46 -5.45
C ASN A 132 -11.55 -17.77 -6.35
N TRP A 133 -11.03 -16.79 -7.10
CA TRP A 133 -9.82 -17.01 -7.88
C TRP A 133 -8.61 -17.14 -6.94
N PRO A 134 -7.67 -18.10 -7.14
CA PRO A 134 -7.53 -18.98 -8.30
C PRO A 134 -8.20 -20.35 -8.17
N TYR A 135 -8.94 -20.65 -7.10
CA TYR A 135 -9.61 -21.95 -6.94
C TYR A 135 -10.54 -22.26 -8.10
N SER A 136 -11.28 -21.26 -8.58
CA SER A 136 -12.18 -21.37 -9.73
C SER A 136 -11.51 -21.77 -11.05
N LEU A 137 -10.18 -21.73 -11.16
CA LEU A 137 -9.46 -22.26 -12.32
C LEU A 137 -9.59 -23.79 -12.46
N ALA A 138 -9.98 -24.51 -11.41
CA ALA A 138 -10.29 -25.94 -11.51
C ALA A 138 -11.63 -26.24 -12.21
N GLU A 139 -12.35 -25.20 -12.65
CA GLU A 139 -13.63 -25.21 -13.40
C GLU A 139 -14.82 -25.83 -12.66
N ASN A 140 -14.69 -27.08 -12.19
CA ASN A 140 -15.74 -27.77 -11.46
C ASN A 140 -15.82 -27.31 -9.99
N ALA A 141 -16.85 -26.53 -9.66
CA ALA A 141 -17.09 -26.03 -8.31
C ALA A 141 -17.18 -27.15 -7.25
N ASP A 142 -17.66 -28.34 -7.62
CA ASP A 142 -17.73 -29.48 -6.71
C ASP A 142 -16.35 -29.94 -6.24
N ASP A 143 -15.25 -29.57 -6.89
CA ASP A 143 -13.91 -29.99 -6.51
C ASP A 143 -13.24 -29.01 -5.54
N TRP A 144 -13.61 -27.74 -5.56
CA TRP A 144 -12.91 -26.68 -4.80
C TRP A 144 -13.80 -25.85 -3.88
N ALA A 145 -15.08 -25.61 -4.21
CA ALA A 145 -15.95 -24.74 -3.44
C ALA A 145 -16.42 -25.37 -2.12
N HIS A 146 -16.91 -24.54 -1.20
CA HIS A 146 -17.58 -25.02 0.00
C HIS A 146 -18.82 -25.87 -0.34
N GLN A 147 -18.89 -27.07 0.25
CA GLN A 147 -20.05 -27.95 0.19
C GLN A 147 -20.96 -27.75 1.40
N PHE A 148 -21.99 -26.91 1.26
CA PHE A 148 -22.86 -26.54 2.38
C PHE A 148 -23.85 -27.62 2.80
N ASP A 149 -24.24 -27.57 4.08
CA ASP A 149 -25.45 -28.23 4.57
C ASP A 149 -26.68 -27.77 3.76
N VAL A 150 -27.64 -28.68 3.54
CA VAL A 150 -28.84 -28.42 2.71
C VAL A 150 -29.64 -27.20 3.19
N THR A 151 -29.55 -26.88 4.47
CA THR A 151 -30.29 -25.78 5.11
C THR A 151 -29.53 -24.45 5.13
N TYR A 152 -28.26 -24.42 4.73
CA TYR A 152 -27.46 -23.20 4.74
C TYR A 152 -27.46 -22.56 3.35
N GLN A 153 -27.72 -21.26 3.32
CA GLN A 153 -27.62 -20.44 2.11
C GLN A 153 -26.57 -19.36 2.38
N PRO A 154 -25.46 -19.32 1.62
CA PRO A 154 -24.44 -18.30 1.81
C PRO A 154 -25.01 -16.93 1.43
N LYS A 155 -24.63 -15.89 2.17
CA LYS A 155 -24.98 -14.49 1.88
C LYS A 155 -23.84 -13.80 1.14
N TRP A 156 -24.16 -12.91 0.21
CA TRP A 156 -23.19 -12.02 -0.45
C TRP A 156 -22.83 -10.81 0.42
N PHE A 157 -21.73 -10.15 0.07
CA PHE A 157 -21.34 -8.84 0.57
C PHE A 157 -22.15 -7.74 -0.14
N GLY A 158 -23.35 -7.45 0.35
CA GLY A 158 -24.27 -6.46 -0.22
C GLY A 158 -25.71 -6.93 -0.21
N ASP A 159 -26.67 -5.99 -0.19
CA ASP A 159 -28.11 -6.25 -0.03
C ASP A 159 -28.79 -6.95 -1.24
N ASP A 160 -28.03 -7.30 -2.28
CA ASP A 160 -28.56 -7.98 -3.46
C ASP A 160 -28.46 -9.51 -3.31
N ASP A 161 -29.59 -10.14 -2.98
CA ASP A 161 -29.81 -11.60 -2.89
C ASP A 161 -29.56 -12.37 -4.21
N ALA A 162 -29.11 -11.71 -5.29
CA ALA A 162 -29.07 -12.27 -6.65
C ALA A 162 -27.84 -13.14 -6.95
N PHE A 163 -26.78 -13.09 -6.14
CA PHE A 163 -25.57 -13.89 -6.33
C PHE A 163 -25.08 -14.50 -5.01
N ALA A 164 -25.27 -15.80 -4.82
CA ALA A 164 -24.68 -16.52 -3.70
C ALA A 164 -23.16 -16.71 -3.92
N TRP A 165 -22.32 -15.96 -3.20
CA TRP A 165 -20.87 -16.20 -3.24
C TRP A 165 -20.55 -17.53 -2.55
N HIS A 166 -19.81 -18.39 -3.25
CA HIS A 166 -19.28 -19.62 -2.67
C HIS A 166 -17.79 -19.46 -2.43
N GLY A 167 -17.41 -19.34 -1.16
CA GLY A 167 -16.01 -19.41 -0.76
C GLY A 167 -15.40 -20.78 -1.07
N ALA A 168 -14.09 -20.79 -1.25
CA ALA A 168 -13.32 -22.00 -1.52
C ALA A 168 -13.01 -22.77 -0.22
N CYS A 169 -12.96 -24.10 -0.33
CA CYS A 169 -12.40 -24.94 0.72
C CYS A 169 -10.87 -24.70 0.79
N PRO A 170 -10.32 -24.16 1.89
CA PRO A 170 -8.95 -23.63 1.92
C PRO A 170 -7.83 -24.67 1.82
N HIS A 171 -8.17 -25.97 1.90
CA HIS A 171 -7.23 -27.07 1.72
C HIS A 171 -7.09 -27.53 0.26
N LYS A 172 -7.93 -27.04 -0.66
CA LYS A 172 -7.89 -27.42 -2.08
C LYS A 172 -6.82 -26.62 -2.82
N THR A 173 -6.12 -27.24 -3.77
CA THR A 173 -4.94 -26.62 -4.43
C THR A 173 -4.93 -26.77 -5.94
N ASP A 174 -5.94 -27.39 -6.56
CA ASP A 174 -5.87 -27.70 -7.99
C ASP A 174 -5.91 -26.45 -8.86
N GLY A 175 -6.76 -25.47 -8.53
CA GLY A 175 -6.75 -24.16 -9.18
C GLY A 175 -5.41 -23.43 -9.03
N TRP A 176 -4.74 -23.55 -7.88
CA TRP A 176 -3.40 -23.01 -7.63
C TRP A 176 -2.31 -23.64 -8.49
N LYS A 177 -2.40 -24.96 -8.77
CA LYS A 177 -1.48 -25.64 -9.68
C LYS A 177 -1.68 -25.18 -11.13
N ILE A 178 -2.93 -24.89 -11.52
CA ILE A 178 -3.25 -24.32 -12.84
C ILE A 178 -2.69 -22.91 -12.95
N LEU A 179 -2.92 -22.07 -11.94
CA LEU A 179 -2.31 -20.73 -11.84
C LEU A 179 -0.79 -20.81 -12.01
N ALA A 180 -0.11 -21.67 -11.24
CA ALA A 180 1.35 -21.80 -11.30
C ALA A 180 1.86 -22.11 -12.72
N ARG A 181 1.13 -22.95 -13.47
CA ARG A 181 1.47 -23.27 -14.86
C ARG A 181 1.24 -22.07 -15.77
N GLN A 182 0.05 -21.47 -15.72
CA GLN A 182 -0.32 -20.31 -16.54
C GLN A 182 0.63 -19.13 -16.30
N THR A 183 0.93 -18.79 -15.04
CA THR A 183 1.91 -17.77 -14.68
C THR A 183 3.27 -18.08 -15.29
N ARG A 184 3.80 -19.29 -15.10
CA ARG A 184 5.11 -19.67 -15.66
C ARG A 184 5.14 -19.54 -17.18
N ASP A 185 4.08 -19.98 -17.86
CA ASP A 185 4.00 -19.94 -19.32
C ASP A 185 3.87 -18.51 -19.85
N THR A 186 3.12 -17.63 -19.17
CA THR A 186 3.10 -16.19 -19.46
C THR A 186 4.48 -15.56 -19.25
N MET A 187 5.14 -15.81 -18.12
CA MET A 187 6.47 -15.24 -17.86
C MET A 187 7.51 -15.71 -18.90
N LYS A 188 7.45 -16.97 -19.35
CA LYS A 188 8.32 -17.45 -20.43
C LYS A 188 8.11 -16.67 -21.73
N GLN A 189 6.87 -16.33 -22.08
CA GLN A 189 6.59 -15.52 -23.28
C GLN A 189 7.24 -14.14 -23.18
N PHE A 190 7.18 -13.47 -22.02
CA PHE A 190 7.90 -12.20 -21.80
C PHE A 190 9.42 -12.37 -21.95
N ARG A 191 9.98 -13.41 -21.33
CA ARG A 191 11.43 -13.69 -21.42
C ARG A 191 11.87 -13.96 -22.85
N ASP A 192 11.12 -14.81 -23.57
CA ASP A 192 11.45 -15.24 -24.92
C ASP A 192 11.31 -14.07 -25.92
N ALA A 193 10.46 -13.08 -25.62
CA ALA A 193 10.37 -11.80 -26.33
C ALA A 193 11.48 -10.79 -25.96
N GLY A 194 12.39 -11.12 -25.04
CA GLY A 194 13.48 -10.25 -24.62
C GLY A 194 13.10 -9.17 -23.59
N VAL A 195 11.93 -9.29 -22.96
CA VAL A 195 11.52 -8.40 -21.87
C VAL A 195 12.20 -8.83 -20.58
N LYS A 196 12.83 -7.87 -19.89
CA LYS A 196 13.31 -8.01 -18.51
C LYS A 196 12.24 -7.50 -17.58
N VAL A 197 11.51 -8.42 -16.96
CA VAL A 197 10.49 -8.05 -15.96
C VAL A 197 11.20 -7.68 -14.66
N THR A 198 10.98 -6.45 -14.19
CA THR A 198 11.59 -5.89 -12.97
C THR A 198 10.80 -6.26 -11.73
N GLY A 199 9.47 -6.23 -11.82
CA GLY A 199 8.58 -6.50 -10.68
C GLY A 199 7.30 -7.19 -11.12
N VAL A 200 6.79 -8.07 -10.28
CA VAL A 200 5.47 -8.69 -10.44
C VAL A 200 4.80 -8.77 -9.07
N TRP A 201 3.61 -8.21 -8.93
CA TRP A 201 2.80 -8.52 -7.76
C TRP A 201 1.34 -8.46 -8.10
N MET A 202 0.54 -9.10 -7.27
CA MET A 202 -0.89 -9.12 -7.47
C MET A 202 -1.57 -8.19 -6.48
N ASP A 203 -2.73 -7.69 -6.88
CA ASP A 203 -3.64 -6.92 -6.05
C ASP A 203 -4.83 -7.83 -5.72
N LEU A 204 -4.56 -8.91 -4.97
CA LEU A 204 -5.51 -10.02 -4.77
C LEU A 204 -6.09 -10.05 -3.38
N GLU A 205 -7.36 -9.67 -3.29
CA GLU A 205 -8.14 -9.62 -2.06
C GLU A 205 -9.16 -10.79 -1.97
N GLY A 206 -8.84 -11.92 -2.62
CA GLY A 206 -9.72 -13.10 -2.74
C GLY A 206 -9.33 -14.28 -1.85
N ASP A 207 -10.00 -15.41 -2.05
CA ASP A 207 -9.83 -16.63 -1.26
C ASP A 207 -8.37 -17.14 -1.22
N PRO A 208 -7.88 -17.68 -0.08
CA PRO A 208 -8.59 -17.86 1.20
C PRO A 208 -8.31 -16.70 2.17
N TYR A 209 -8.26 -15.44 1.70
CA TYR A 209 -8.05 -14.30 2.59
C TYR A 209 -9.10 -14.28 3.71
N PRO A 210 -8.76 -13.98 4.98
CA PRO A 210 -9.63 -14.33 6.10
C PRO A 210 -10.75 -13.31 6.36
N TRP A 211 -11.66 -13.19 5.39
CA TRP A 211 -12.89 -12.41 5.53
C TRP A 211 -13.89 -13.04 6.51
N ALA A 212 -14.48 -12.27 7.41
CA ALA A 212 -15.34 -12.80 8.47
C ALA A 212 -16.50 -13.70 7.99
N HIS A 213 -17.07 -13.44 6.81
CA HIS A 213 -18.15 -14.24 6.23
C HIS A 213 -17.68 -15.61 5.72
N LEU A 214 -16.40 -15.76 5.34
CA LEU A 214 -15.82 -17.07 5.00
C LEU A 214 -15.76 -18.01 6.19
N PHE A 215 -15.51 -17.48 7.40
CA PHE A 215 -15.60 -18.30 8.60
C PHE A 215 -17.03 -18.82 8.80
N ASP A 216 -18.03 -18.00 8.51
CA ASP A 216 -19.42 -18.42 8.60
C ASP A 216 -19.72 -19.57 7.63
N GLN A 217 -19.35 -19.40 6.36
CA GLN A 217 -19.46 -20.44 5.33
C GLN A 217 -18.71 -21.73 5.72
N LEU A 218 -17.50 -21.61 6.26
CA LEU A 218 -16.67 -22.74 6.64
C LEU A 218 -17.32 -23.63 7.70
N LYS A 219 -17.99 -23.05 8.71
CA LYS A 219 -18.73 -23.82 9.74
C LYS A 219 -19.87 -24.66 9.15
N HIS A 220 -20.46 -24.19 8.05
CA HIS A 220 -21.55 -24.87 7.36
C HIS A 220 -21.08 -25.78 6.22
N CYS A 221 -19.78 -25.80 5.93
CA CYS A 221 -19.22 -26.65 4.90
C CYS A 221 -18.94 -28.06 5.43
N ARG A 222 -19.70 -29.06 4.95
CA ARG A 222 -19.54 -30.49 5.31
C ARG A 222 -18.11 -30.97 5.09
N ARG A 223 -17.49 -30.56 3.98
CA ARG A 223 -16.11 -30.93 3.65
C ARG A 223 -15.11 -30.34 4.64
N CYS A 224 -15.20 -29.05 4.93
CA CYS A 224 -14.27 -28.40 5.85
C CYS A 224 -14.38 -28.99 7.26
N ARG A 225 -15.60 -29.31 7.74
CA ARG A 225 -15.78 -29.99 9.03
C ARG A 225 -15.15 -31.39 9.09
N ALA A 226 -15.00 -32.05 7.95
CA ALA A 226 -14.40 -33.38 7.86
C ALA A 226 -12.87 -33.34 7.65
N GLU A 227 -12.36 -32.35 6.91
CA GLU A 227 -10.96 -32.29 6.49
C GLU A 227 -10.08 -31.35 7.34
N LEU A 228 -10.67 -30.36 8.03
CA LEU A 228 -9.92 -29.40 8.84
C LEU A 228 -9.95 -29.74 10.34
N PRO A 229 -8.91 -29.36 11.10
CA PRO A 229 -8.90 -29.42 12.56
C PRO A 229 -10.14 -28.75 13.19
N ALA A 230 -10.66 -29.37 14.25
CA ALA A 230 -11.89 -28.92 14.91
C ALA A 230 -11.75 -27.53 15.55
N ASP A 231 -10.55 -27.15 16.00
CA ASP A 231 -10.26 -25.81 16.52
C ASP A 231 -10.36 -24.75 15.41
N ILE A 232 -9.80 -25.00 14.22
CA ILE A 232 -9.95 -24.12 13.05
C ILE A 232 -11.43 -23.96 12.67
N VAL A 233 -12.20 -25.05 12.69
CA VAL A 233 -13.62 -25.00 12.30
C VAL A 233 -14.48 -24.23 13.31
N ASN A 234 -14.18 -24.33 14.60
CA ASN A 234 -15.04 -23.80 15.66
C ASN A 234 -14.55 -22.49 16.29
N ASN A 235 -13.34 -22.02 15.97
CA ASN A 235 -12.74 -20.81 16.55
C ASN A 235 -12.31 -19.83 15.44
N GLN A 236 -12.97 -18.67 15.39
CA GLN A 236 -12.71 -17.65 14.37
C GLN A 236 -11.28 -17.13 14.39
N ALA A 237 -10.67 -17.00 15.58
CA ALA A 237 -9.28 -16.54 15.69
C ALA A 237 -8.31 -17.59 15.15
N ALA A 238 -8.52 -18.86 15.50
CA ALA A 238 -7.71 -19.97 14.99
C ALA A 238 -7.85 -20.11 13.46
N TRP A 239 -9.08 -19.99 12.95
CA TRP A 239 -9.35 -19.96 11.52
C TRP A 239 -8.63 -18.82 10.81
N ARG A 240 -8.75 -17.59 11.32
CA ARG A 240 -8.13 -16.42 10.70
C ARG A 240 -6.62 -16.59 10.60
N ASP A 241 -6.00 -17.06 11.67
CA ASP A 241 -4.55 -17.29 11.71
C ASP A 241 -4.11 -18.39 10.74
N ASP A 242 -4.88 -19.48 10.60
CA ASP A 242 -4.63 -20.54 9.62
C ASP A 242 -4.85 -20.06 8.18
N ALA A 243 -5.97 -19.39 7.91
CA ALA A 243 -6.34 -18.85 6.61
C ALA A 243 -5.33 -17.80 6.12
N TRP A 244 -4.84 -16.92 6.99
CA TRP A 244 -3.77 -15.97 6.65
C TRP A 244 -2.48 -16.67 6.24
N ARG A 245 -2.04 -17.67 7.02
CA ARG A 245 -0.84 -18.45 6.69
C ARG A 245 -1.01 -19.19 5.37
N ARG A 246 -2.19 -19.79 5.12
CA ARG A 246 -2.50 -20.46 3.85
C ARG A 246 -2.50 -19.49 2.68
N TYR A 247 -3.14 -18.33 2.82
CA TYR A 247 -3.17 -17.29 1.80
C TYR A 247 -1.75 -16.93 1.36
N VAL A 248 -0.87 -16.58 2.30
CA VAL A 248 0.51 -16.21 1.96
C VAL A 248 1.29 -17.40 1.39
N ASN A 249 1.20 -18.59 1.99
CA ASN A 249 1.91 -19.78 1.53
C ASN A 249 1.49 -20.20 0.12
N LEU A 250 0.21 -20.14 -0.21
CA LEU A 250 -0.29 -20.52 -1.53
C LEU A 250 0.25 -19.59 -2.62
N TYR A 251 0.24 -18.27 -2.37
CA TYR A 251 0.87 -17.33 -3.30
C TYR A 251 2.38 -17.50 -3.39
N ASP A 252 3.07 -17.66 -2.27
CA ASP A 252 4.52 -17.87 -2.25
C ASP A 252 4.92 -19.10 -3.10
N GLN A 253 4.25 -20.22 -2.90
CA GLN A 253 4.59 -21.50 -3.55
C GLN A 253 4.11 -21.63 -5.00
N HIS A 254 2.93 -21.11 -5.32
CA HIS A 254 2.33 -21.30 -6.65
C HIS A 254 2.53 -20.11 -7.58
N PHE A 255 2.48 -18.89 -7.04
CA PHE A 255 2.61 -17.67 -7.83
C PHE A 255 4.06 -17.17 -7.85
N ALA A 256 4.61 -16.83 -6.67
CA ALA A 256 5.92 -16.21 -6.59
C ALA A 256 7.03 -17.13 -7.11
N LYS A 257 7.01 -18.40 -6.70
CA LYS A 257 7.92 -19.41 -7.24
C LYS A 257 7.88 -19.47 -8.77
N SER A 258 6.69 -19.48 -9.38
CA SER A 258 6.53 -19.63 -10.82
C SER A 258 7.11 -18.45 -11.62
N ILE A 259 7.06 -17.25 -11.05
CA ILE A 259 7.73 -16.06 -11.60
C ILE A 259 9.23 -16.18 -11.44
N ARG A 260 9.70 -16.50 -10.24
CA ARG A 260 11.11 -16.60 -9.88
C ARG A 260 11.85 -17.74 -10.61
N ASP A 261 11.14 -18.81 -10.98
CA ASP A 261 11.64 -19.88 -11.87
C ASP A 261 12.04 -19.35 -13.26
N VAL A 262 11.43 -18.24 -13.72
CA VAL A 262 11.69 -17.65 -15.05
C VAL A 262 12.53 -16.37 -14.95
N PHE A 263 12.27 -15.53 -13.95
CA PHE A 263 12.98 -14.29 -13.65
C PHE A 263 13.51 -14.27 -12.21
N PRO A 264 14.69 -14.88 -11.96
CA PRO A 264 15.29 -14.97 -10.63
C PRO A 264 15.81 -13.65 -10.05
N GLU A 265 15.59 -12.50 -10.67
CA GLU A 265 15.92 -11.20 -10.06
C GLU A 265 14.68 -10.30 -9.95
N CYS A 266 13.53 -10.77 -10.42
CA CYS A 266 12.28 -10.03 -10.34
C CYS A 266 11.88 -9.83 -8.88
N LEU A 267 11.43 -8.62 -8.55
CA LEU A 267 10.74 -8.31 -7.29
C LEU A 267 9.36 -8.95 -7.33
N VAL A 268 8.99 -9.71 -6.31
CA VAL A 268 7.73 -10.42 -6.25
C VAL A 268 7.09 -10.25 -4.88
N THR A 269 5.84 -9.81 -4.88
CA THR A 269 5.00 -9.70 -3.69
C THR A 269 3.53 -9.94 -4.06
N ASN A 270 2.62 -9.83 -3.09
CA ASN A 270 1.18 -9.73 -3.28
C ASN A 270 0.65 -8.70 -2.28
N TRP A 271 -0.59 -8.25 -2.49
CA TRP A 271 -1.28 -7.36 -1.57
C TRP A 271 -1.15 -7.83 -0.12
N HIS A 272 -0.65 -6.93 0.72
CA HIS A 272 -0.57 -7.08 2.17
C HIS A 272 0.26 -8.30 2.66
N VAL A 273 1.24 -8.72 1.86
CA VAL A 273 2.31 -9.62 2.31
C VAL A 273 3.31 -8.85 3.17
N VAL A 274 3.39 -9.18 4.45
CA VAL A 274 4.28 -8.53 5.43
C VAL A 274 4.98 -9.59 6.29
N VAL A 275 6.12 -9.24 6.85
CA VAL A 275 6.80 -10.07 7.86
C VAL A 275 6.28 -9.67 9.24
N SER A 276 5.40 -10.48 9.81
CA SER A 276 4.99 -10.38 11.21
C SER A 276 5.78 -11.39 12.05
N THR A 277 6.09 -11.08 13.31
CA THR A 277 6.75 -12.01 14.24
C THR A 277 5.99 -12.10 15.55
N THR A 278 6.13 -13.21 16.27
CA THR A 278 5.50 -13.37 17.58
C THR A 278 5.90 -12.28 18.59
N ASN A 279 7.15 -11.78 18.53
CA ASN A 279 7.66 -10.76 19.45
C ASN A 279 7.31 -9.32 19.05
N ASN A 280 6.97 -9.09 17.79
CA ASN A 280 6.63 -7.78 17.26
C ASN A 280 5.54 -7.97 16.18
N PRO A 281 4.32 -8.34 16.59
CA PRO A 281 3.24 -8.64 15.67
C PRO A 281 2.84 -7.37 14.91
N ILE A 282 2.60 -7.52 13.62
CA ILE A 282 2.01 -6.46 12.82
C ILE A 282 0.51 -6.43 13.06
N ARG A 283 -0.03 -5.23 13.30
CA ARG A 283 -1.47 -5.02 13.37
C ARG A 283 -2.08 -4.90 11.97
N TYR A 284 -3.26 -5.47 11.79
CA TYR A 284 -4.06 -5.32 10.58
C TYR A 284 -4.53 -3.87 10.43
N PHE A 285 -4.48 -3.33 9.21
CA PHE A 285 -4.74 -1.90 9.00
C PHE A 285 -6.20 -1.50 9.32
N VAL A 286 -7.18 -2.40 9.12
CA VAL A 286 -8.61 -2.10 9.36
C VAL A 286 -9.06 -2.33 10.81
N ARG A 287 -8.54 -3.37 11.48
CA ARG A 287 -9.06 -3.84 12.78
C ARG A 287 -7.94 -4.08 13.79
N ASP A 288 -8.29 -4.14 15.07
CA ASP A 288 -7.34 -4.48 16.14
C ASP A 288 -7.04 -5.98 16.18
N VAL A 289 -6.32 -6.43 15.16
CA VAL A 289 -5.99 -7.84 14.94
C VAL A 289 -4.52 -7.94 14.60
N ASN A 290 -3.81 -8.80 15.32
CA ASN A 290 -2.42 -9.14 14.99
C ASN A 290 -2.38 -10.15 13.84
N LEU A 291 -1.50 -9.90 12.89
CA LEU A 291 -1.18 -10.82 11.80
C LEU A 291 -0.26 -11.92 12.33
N PRO A 292 -0.50 -13.19 11.94
CA PRO A 292 0.31 -14.30 12.41
C PRO A 292 1.73 -14.23 11.84
N GLU A 293 2.66 -14.91 12.49
CA GLU A 293 4.01 -15.11 11.96
C GLU A 293 3.99 -15.89 10.64
N LEU A 294 4.84 -15.45 9.71
CA LEU A 294 4.92 -15.93 8.34
C LEU A 294 6.36 -16.30 7.96
N SER A 295 6.50 -17.27 7.06
CA SER A 295 7.77 -17.60 6.43
C SER A 295 7.64 -17.40 4.93
N LEU A 296 8.46 -16.52 4.36
CA LEU A 296 8.48 -16.22 2.93
C LEU A 296 9.66 -16.96 2.30
N ASN A 297 9.43 -17.73 1.24
CA ASN A 297 10.48 -18.52 0.58
C ASN A 297 10.83 -17.98 -0.82
N PHE A 298 9.82 -17.58 -1.58
CA PHE A 298 9.96 -17.14 -2.97
C PHE A 298 9.58 -15.67 -3.16
N PHE A 299 8.71 -15.13 -2.32
CA PHE A 299 8.58 -13.68 -2.18
C PHE A 299 9.91 -13.09 -1.70
N ASN A 300 10.42 -12.13 -2.46
CA ASN A 300 11.64 -11.37 -2.15
C ASN A 300 11.34 -9.90 -1.82
N THR A 301 10.06 -9.54 -1.70
CA THR A 301 9.59 -8.20 -1.42
C THR A 301 8.34 -8.28 -0.56
N THR A 302 8.18 -7.36 0.40
CA THR A 302 6.94 -7.18 1.17
C THR A 302 6.13 -6.00 0.63
N ASN A 303 4.86 -5.97 0.96
CA ASN A 303 3.89 -4.95 0.53
C ASN A 303 3.04 -4.49 1.71
N PRO A 304 3.62 -3.80 2.70
CA PRO A 304 2.85 -3.23 3.79
C PRO A 304 1.88 -2.14 3.31
N ILE A 305 0.75 -2.03 3.98
CA ILE A 305 -0.30 -1.05 3.72
C ILE A 305 -0.04 0.21 4.55
N ALA A 306 -0.09 1.35 3.89
CA ALA A 306 0.14 2.68 4.45
C ALA A 306 -0.98 3.63 4.00
N TYR A 307 -2.21 3.31 4.44
CA TYR A 307 -3.43 4.02 4.07
C TYR A 307 -3.99 4.88 5.21
N GLY A 308 -4.45 6.08 4.87
CA GLY A 308 -5.49 6.74 5.64
C GLY A 308 -6.84 6.06 5.42
N CYS A 309 -7.09 4.97 6.15
CA CYS A 309 -8.31 4.16 6.03
C CYS A 309 -9.45 4.73 6.88
N ASP A 310 -10.62 4.92 6.27
CA ASP A 310 -11.83 5.39 6.97
C ASP A 310 -12.34 4.40 8.03
N VAL A 311 -12.33 3.09 7.74
CA VAL A 311 -12.72 2.07 8.72
C VAL A 311 -11.76 2.04 9.91
N GLY A 312 -10.47 2.27 9.68
CA GLY A 312 -9.50 2.42 10.76
C GLY A 312 -9.89 3.53 11.74
N TRP A 313 -10.39 4.66 11.23
CA TRP A 313 -10.93 5.76 12.04
C TRP A 313 -12.25 5.41 12.74
N LEU A 314 -13.16 4.78 12.00
CA LEU A 314 -14.54 4.52 12.44
C LEU A 314 -14.68 3.34 13.41
N GLU A 315 -13.80 2.35 13.34
CA GLU A 315 -13.88 1.12 14.15
C GLU A 315 -12.88 1.08 15.31
N ARG A 316 -11.82 1.91 15.31
CA ARG A 316 -10.84 1.88 16.41
C ARG A 316 -11.36 2.67 17.60
N PRO A 317 -11.31 2.10 18.82
CA PRO A 317 -11.53 2.88 20.02
C PRO A 317 -10.43 3.93 20.12
N TRP A 318 -10.84 5.20 20.14
CA TRP A 318 -9.97 6.30 20.50
C TRP A 318 -9.38 5.99 21.88
N PRO A 319 -8.05 6.10 22.10
CA PRO A 319 -7.55 6.02 23.47
C PRO A 319 -8.32 7.02 24.33
N GLU A 320 -8.42 6.73 25.63
CA GLU A 320 -9.07 7.49 26.71
C GLU A 320 -8.53 8.94 26.88
N GLN A 321 -8.33 9.67 25.79
CA GLN A 321 -7.98 11.08 25.69
C GLN A 321 -9.24 11.97 25.69
N GLY A 322 -10.40 11.42 26.09
CA GLY A 322 -11.63 12.18 26.30
C GLY A 322 -12.42 12.52 25.03
N LEU A 323 -12.19 11.81 23.92
CA LEU A 323 -13.09 11.85 22.77
C LEU A 323 -14.13 10.74 22.97
N GLY A 324 -15.34 11.14 23.33
CA GLY A 324 -16.43 10.23 23.70
C GLY A 324 -16.81 9.24 22.60
N ASP A 325 -17.73 8.33 22.94
CA ASP A 325 -18.37 7.42 21.98
C ASP A 325 -18.76 8.20 20.71
N SER A 326 -18.49 7.61 19.55
CA SER A 326 -18.78 8.20 18.23
C SER A 326 -20.27 8.54 18.00
N ASP A 327 -21.15 8.08 18.89
CA ASP A 327 -22.59 8.37 18.92
C ASP A 327 -22.98 9.58 19.79
N THR A 328 -22.03 10.14 20.56
CA THR A 328 -22.28 11.31 21.41
C THR A 328 -21.81 12.59 20.73
N GLN A 329 -22.60 13.65 20.84
CA GLN A 329 -22.37 14.98 20.25
C GLN A 329 -21.09 15.70 20.73
N ASP A 330 -20.17 15.03 21.42
CA ASP A 330 -18.86 15.52 21.87
C ASP A 330 -17.76 15.44 20.78
N VAL A 331 -18.15 15.27 19.50
CA VAL A 331 -17.32 15.52 18.31
C VAL A 331 -16.76 16.96 18.28
N GLN A 332 -17.24 17.85 19.16
CA GLN A 332 -16.83 19.26 19.24
C GLN A 332 -15.37 19.52 19.67
N ALA A 333 -14.58 18.52 20.03
CA ALA A 333 -13.17 18.73 20.42
C ALA A 333 -12.11 18.10 19.47
N LEU A 334 -12.50 17.54 18.32
CA LEU A 334 -11.52 17.04 17.34
C LEU A 334 -10.78 18.20 16.67
N THR A 335 -9.48 18.35 16.98
CA THR A 335 -8.62 19.27 16.26
C THR A 335 -8.00 18.61 15.02
N GLN A 336 -7.67 19.38 13.99
CA GLN A 336 -6.96 18.86 12.82
C GLN A 336 -5.65 18.15 13.20
N LYS A 337 -4.96 18.64 14.24
CA LYS A 337 -3.74 18.01 14.75
C LYS A 337 -4.00 16.57 15.23
N MET A 338 -5.12 16.33 15.91
CA MET A 338 -5.46 14.98 16.40
C MET A 338 -5.79 14.04 15.23
N ILE A 339 -6.49 14.54 14.21
CA ILE A 339 -6.75 13.81 12.98
C ILE A 339 -5.43 13.45 12.28
N ASP A 340 -4.54 14.42 12.16
CA ASP A 340 -3.23 14.28 11.54
C ASP A 340 -2.31 13.32 12.29
N ASP A 341 -2.31 13.35 13.63
CA ASP A 341 -1.52 12.43 14.46
C ASP A 341 -2.04 10.99 14.32
N PHE A 342 -3.36 10.80 14.32
CA PHE A 342 -3.98 9.49 14.12
C PHE A 342 -3.57 8.88 12.77
N TYR A 343 -3.84 9.58 11.67
CA TYR A 343 -3.55 9.04 10.34
C TYR A 343 -2.06 8.92 10.05
N TYR A 344 -1.23 9.81 10.61
CA TYR A 344 0.22 9.64 10.54
C TYR A 344 0.65 8.30 11.18
N HIS A 345 0.13 8.00 12.37
CA HIS A 345 0.41 6.71 13.01
C HIS A 345 -0.10 5.54 12.17
N GLU A 346 -1.32 5.62 11.64
CA GLU A 346 -1.91 4.57 10.80
C GLU A 346 -1.07 4.25 9.57
N ILE A 347 -0.60 5.28 8.86
CA ILE A 347 0.18 5.14 7.63
C ILE A 347 1.58 4.58 7.92
N VAL A 348 2.21 4.99 9.00
CA VAL A 348 3.62 4.68 9.25
C VAL A 348 3.81 3.37 10.02
N GLN A 349 2.89 2.99 10.91
CA GLN A 349 3.08 1.89 11.87
C GLN A 349 3.40 0.54 11.21
N GLN A 350 2.70 0.18 10.13
CA GLN A 350 2.84 -1.14 9.52
C GLN A 350 4.17 -1.26 8.77
N VAL A 351 4.59 -0.20 8.07
CA VAL A 351 5.87 -0.16 7.35
C VAL A 351 7.04 -0.23 8.34
N GLN A 352 6.99 0.51 9.44
CA GLN A 352 8.00 0.46 10.50
C GLN A 352 8.10 -0.93 11.14
N ALA A 353 6.95 -1.52 11.48
CA ALA A 353 6.92 -2.85 12.08
C ALA A 353 7.43 -3.93 11.13
N ASP A 354 7.05 -3.86 9.85
CA ASP A 354 7.55 -4.75 8.79
C ASP A 354 9.08 -4.61 8.63
N HIS A 355 9.61 -3.39 8.52
CA HIS A 355 11.06 -3.16 8.42
C HIS A 355 11.84 -3.76 9.60
N LYS A 356 11.36 -3.53 10.83
CA LYS A 356 11.95 -4.10 12.04
C LYS A 356 11.90 -5.64 12.02
N ASN A 357 10.79 -6.21 11.57
CA ASN A 357 10.60 -7.65 11.50
C ASN A 357 11.45 -8.32 10.41
N ARG A 358 11.61 -7.72 9.23
CA ARG A 358 12.52 -8.24 8.18
C ARG A 358 13.95 -8.39 8.71
N THR A 359 14.39 -7.43 9.53
CA THR A 359 15.69 -7.51 10.21
C THR A 359 15.71 -8.61 11.28
N ALA A 360 14.72 -8.63 12.17
CA ALA A 360 14.67 -9.57 13.30
C ALA A 360 14.49 -11.03 12.88
N ALA A 361 13.77 -11.30 11.79
CA ALA A 361 13.51 -12.63 11.25
C ALA A 361 14.68 -13.19 10.42
N GLY A 362 15.80 -12.46 10.31
CA GLY A 362 16.95 -12.90 9.51
C GLY A 362 16.72 -12.83 8.00
N THR A 363 15.78 -11.99 7.55
CA THR A 363 15.47 -11.77 6.13
C THR A 363 15.76 -10.32 5.70
N PRO A 364 16.93 -9.72 6.02
CA PRO A 364 17.21 -8.32 5.70
C PRO A 364 17.41 -8.07 4.20
N HIS A 365 17.50 -9.13 3.40
CA HIS A 365 17.55 -9.05 1.94
C HIS A 365 16.18 -8.75 1.32
N LEU A 366 15.09 -8.88 2.09
CA LEU A 366 13.76 -8.51 1.64
C LEU A 366 13.61 -6.99 1.68
N THR A 367 13.19 -6.42 0.55
CA THR A 367 12.81 -5.01 0.46
C THR A 367 11.31 -4.84 0.65
N ALA A 368 10.82 -3.60 0.69
CA ALA A 368 9.39 -3.31 0.73
C ALA A 368 8.96 -2.35 -0.38
N ILE A 369 7.73 -2.56 -0.84
CA ILE A 369 7.01 -1.65 -1.74
C ILE A 369 5.65 -1.36 -1.10
N PRO A 370 5.49 -0.36 -0.22
CA PRO A 370 4.20 -0.12 0.41
C PRO A 370 3.15 0.39 -0.58
N TRP A 371 1.90 0.12 -0.25
CA TRP A 371 0.76 0.81 -0.80
C TRP A 371 0.46 2.08 -0.01
N ILE A 372 0.44 3.22 -0.68
CA ILE A 372 0.24 4.52 -0.04
C ILE A 372 -1.06 5.19 -0.51
N ALA A 373 -1.77 5.78 0.45
CA ALA A 373 -2.93 6.63 0.20
C ALA A 373 -3.16 7.56 1.39
N ARG A 374 -3.43 8.84 1.14
CA ARG A 374 -3.95 9.73 2.20
C ARG A 374 -5.38 9.35 2.57
N HIS A 375 -6.11 8.81 1.60
CA HIS A 375 -7.52 8.49 1.73
C HIS A 375 -7.86 7.18 1.01
N CYS A 376 -8.29 6.18 1.78
CA CYS A 376 -8.80 4.91 1.28
C CYS A 376 -10.15 4.63 1.96
N ARG A 377 -11.23 4.66 1.17
CA ARG A 377 -12.59 4.29 1.59
C ARG A 377 -12.81 2.80 1.50
N ILE A 378 -13.04 2.18 2.63
CA ILE A 378 -13.39 0.77 2.81
C ILE A 378 -14.77 0.66 3.46
N ASP A 379 -15.25 1.70 4.14
CA ASP A 379 -16.54 1.67 4.82
C ASP A 379 -17.70 1.55 3.79
N THR A 380 -18.38 0.42 3.81
CA THR A 380 -19.51 0.16 2.91
C THR A 380 -20.77 0.92 3.32
N GLN A 381 -20.83 1.44 4.55
CA GLN A 381 -21.95 2.22 5.07
C GLN A 381 -21.89 3.71 4.70
N GLN A 382 -20.85 4.14 3.98
CA GLN A 382 -20.65 5.53 3.55
C GLN A 382 -20.65 6.53 4.72
N ARG A 383 -20.18 6.10 5.90
CA ARG A 383 -20.03 6.98 7.06
C ARG A 383 -18.91 7.98 6.80
N ALA A 384 -19.09 9.19 7.31
CA ALA A 384 -18.09 10.24 7.16
C ALA A 384 -16.89 9.99 8.09
N ALA A 385 -15.68 10.03 7.54
CA ALA A 385 -14.42 10.08 8.28
C ALA A 385 -13.68 11.39 7.92
N PRO A 386 -12.98 12.03 8.88
CA PRO A 386 -12.16 13.19 8.58
C PRO A 386 -10.94 12.79 7.74
N LEU A 387 -10.27 13.78 7.15
CA LEU A 387 -9.07 13.55 6.35
C LEU A 387 -7.86 14.21 7.00
N MET A 388 -6.73 13.50 6.95
CA MET A 388 -5.43 14.07 7.25
C MET A 388 -5.09 15.21 6.28
N THR A 389 -4.39 16.24 6.77
CA THR A 389 -3.85 17.30 5.92
C THR A 389 -2.84 16.76 4.91
N ARG A 390 -2.69 17.47 3.78
CA ARG A 390 -1.66 17.12 2.77
C ARG A 390 -0.25 17.30 3.31
N GLU A 391 -0.01 18.32 4.13
CA GLU A 391 1.28 18.55 4.79
C GLU A 391 1.68 17.37 5.66
N ARG A 392 0.74 16.88 6.50
CA ARG A 392 1.01 15.72 7.34
C ARG A 392 1.18 14.45 6.51
N TYR A 393 0.44 14.29 5.42
CA TYR A 393 0.64 13.18 4.50
C TYR A 393 2.04 13.16 3.90
N ARG A 394 2.51 14.30 3.36
CA ARG A 394 3.89 14.43 2.84
C ARG A 394 4.93 14.10 3.91
N SER A 395 4.69 14.49 5.16
CA SER A 395 5.55 14.13 6.30
C SER A 395 5.57 12.62 6.56
N ALA A 396 4.41 11.95 6.47
CA ALA A 396 4.32 10.50 6.60
C ALA A 396 5.07 9.80 5.45
N LEU A 397 4.90 10.24 4.20
CA LEU A 397 5.60 9.69 3.04
C LEU A 397 7.13 9.84 3.14
N ALA A 398 7.61 11.01 3.59
CA ALA A 398 9.03 11.23 3.85
C ALA A 398 9.57 10.29 4.94
N GLU A 399 8.77 10.01 5.98
CA GLU A 399 9.13 9.03 7.00
C GLU A 399 9.18 7.61 6.42
N LEU A 400 8.22 7.21 5.58
CA LEU A 400 8.21 5.89 4.94
C LEU A 400 9.50 5.63 4.15
N TRP A 401 10.00 6.62 3.40
CA TRP A 401 11.24 6.49 2.63
C TRP A 401 12.50 6.19 3.47
N ARG A 402 12.45 6.37 4.80
CA ARG A 402 13.55 6.04 5.72
C ARG A 402 13.61 4.54 6.07
N HIS A 403 12.62 3.74 5.69
CA HIS A 403 12.47 2.33 6.11
C HIS A 403 12.86 1.30 5.04
N ASP A 404 13.91 1.60 4.26
CA ASP A 404 14.48 0.72 3.23
C ASP A 404 13.45 0.24 2.20
N LEU A 405 12.85 1.22 1.51
CA LEU A 405 11.86 0.99 0.47
C LEU A 405 12.51 0.99 -0.91
N THR A 406 12.10 0.03 -1.76
CA THR A 406 12.49 0.03 -3.18
C THR A 406 11.72 1.08 -3.96
N THR A 407 10.41 1.16 -3.73
CA THR A 407 9.51 2.18 -4.28
C THR A 407 8.20 2.20 -3.48
N MET A 408 7.20 2.97 -3.93
CA MET A 408 5.85 2.98 -3.39
C MET A 408 4.82 2.80 -4.51
N GLN A 409 3.68 2.19 -4.17
CA GLN A 409 2.49 2.12 -5.02
C GLN A 409 1.48 3.19 -4.59
N VAL A 410 1.19 4.14 -5.47
CA VAL A 410 0.31 5.27 -5.18
C VAL A 410 -1.13 4.89 -5.54
N PHE A 411 -2.02 4.84 -4.56
CA PHE A 411 -3.45 4.60 -4.78
C PHE A 411 -4.14 5.86 -5.31
N ASN A 412 -3.96 6.15 -6.60
CA ASN A 412 -4.54 7.29 -7.30
C ASN A 412 -5.85 6.91 -8.04
N ALA A 413 -6.79 6.29 -7.33
CA ALA A 413 -8.00 5.75 -7.94
C ALA A 413 -8.86 6.80 -8.68
N MET A 414 -9.40 6.40 -9.84
CA MET A 414 -10.19 7.26 -10.75
C MET A 414 -11.64 6.78 -10.90
N HIS A 415 -12.13 5.96 -9.98
CA HIS A 415 -13.54 5.57 -9.94
C HIS A 415 -14.35 6.52 -9.06
N ASP A 416 -15.68 6.45 -9.16
CA ASP A 416 -16.59 7.40 -8.53
C ASP A 416 -16.29 7.58 -7.03
N GLY A 417 -16.12 8.84 -6.64
CA GLY A 417 -15.84 9.25 -5.26
C GLY A 417 -14.35 9.37 -4.91
N TYR A 418 -13.45 9.06 -5.84
CA TYR A 418 -12.00 9.18 -5.66
C TYR A 418 -11.31 10.16 -6.60
N GLU A 419 -11.97 10.57 -7.69
CA GLU A 419 -11.33 11.36 -8.75
C GLU A 419 -10.80 12.69 -8.23
N GLN A 420 -11.45 13.28 -7.21
CA GLN A 420 -10.97 14.50 -6.58
C GLN A 420 -9.62 14.36 -5.84
N TYR A 421 -9.21 13.14 -5.47
CA TYR A 421 -7.96 12.88 -4.75
C TYR A 421 -6.84 12.37 -5.65
N ALA A 422 -7.17 11.74 -6.78
CA ALA A 422 -6.21 11.03 -7.63
C ALA A 422 -4.97 11.87 -7.98
N VAL A 423 -5.16 13.13 -8.42
CA VAL A 423 -4.04 14.01 -8.76
C VAL A 423 -3.27 14.46 -7.52
N THR A 424 -3.96 14.76 -6.42
CA THR A 424 -3.30 15.21 -5.18
C THR A 424 -2.45 14.11 -4.55
N GLU A 425 -2.87 12.83 -4.67
CA GLU A 425 -2.07 11.69 -4.23
C GLU A 425 -0.75 11.62 -5.00
N LEU A 426 -0.80 11.79 -6.33
CA LEU A 426 0.41 11.83 -7.16
C LEU A 426 1.30 13.04 -6.83
N GLN A 427 0.72 14.23 -6.70
CA GLN A 427 1.46 15.44 -6.35
C GLN A 427 2.21 15.28 -5.01
N ASP A 428 1.52 14.85 -3.97
CA ASP A 428 2.11 14.72 -2.64
C ASP A 428 3.17 13.62 -2.59
N ALA A 429 2.96 12.51 -3.31
CA ALA A 429 3.96 11.46 -3.45
C ALA A 429 5.22 11.93 -4.18
N VAL A 430 5.07 12.66 -5.29
CA VAL A 430 6.22 13.17 -6.07
C VAL A 430 6.99 14.22 -5.29
N LEU A 431 6.30 15.15 -4.61
CA LEU A 431 6.94 16.14 -3.75
C LEU A 431 7.70 15.50 -2.58
N ALA A 432 7.14 14.47 -1.94
CA ALA A 432 7.81 13.76 -0.86
C ALA A 432 9.03 12.96 -1.35
N LEU A 433 8.94 12.33 -2.53
CA LEU A 433 10.08 11.68 -3.18
C LEU A 433 11.18 12.71 -3.48
N ASP A 434 10.85 13.83 -4.10
CA ASP A 434 11.83 14.85 -4.49
C ASP A 434 12.56 15.45 -3.28
N ALA A 435 11.83 15.74 -2.19
CA ALA A 435 12.42 16.18 -0.93
C ALA A 435 13.39 15.12 -0.35
N THR A 436 13.01 13.84 -0.43
CA THR A 436 13.88 12.73 0.01
C THR A 436 15.14 12.60 -0.86
N LEU A 437 15.04 12.89 -2.15
CA LEU A 437 16.17 12.89 -3.07
C LEU A 437 17.14 14.04 -2.77
N ALA A 438 16.62 15.22 -2.42
CA ALA A 438 17.44 16.38 -2.03
C ALA A 438 18.23 16.15 -0.74
N ASP A 439 17.67 15.39 0.21
CA ASP A 439 18.31 15.06 1.49
C ASP A 439 19.38 13.94 1.38
N ARG A 440 19.61 13.38 0.18
CA ARG A 440 20.67 12.38 -0.01
C ARG A 440 22.03 13.04 0.18
N PRO A 441 22.89 12.55 1.09
CA PRO A 441 24.28 12.98 1.09
C PRO A 441 24.86 12.64 -0.28
N GLU A 442 25.54 13.61 -0.91
CA GLU A 442 26.29 13.38 -2.14
C GLU A 442 27.19 12.16 -1.92
N THR A 443 26.77 11.01 -2.44
CA THR A 443 27.60 9.81 -2.38
C THR A 443 28.72 10.08 -3.37
N GLY A 444 29.90 10.35 -2.81
CA GLY A 444 31.07 10.82 -3.52
C GLY A 444 31.34 10.00 -4.77
N ALA A 445 31.56 10.72 -5.87
CA ALA A 445 32.20 10.19 -7.05
C ALA A 445 33.51 9.46 -6.65
N ALA A 446 33.75 8.34 -7.34
CA ALA A 446 34.98 7.53 -7.34
C ALA A 446 35.21 6.61 -6.12
N GLY A 447 34.68 5.39 -6.24
CA GLY A 447 35.32 4.22 -5.64
C GLY A 447 36.74 4.07 -6.17
N GLU A 448 37.71 4.46 -5.35
CA GLU A 448 39.12 4.15 -5.52
C GLU A 448 39.26 2.62 -5.67
N LYS A 449 39.69 2.17 -6.84
CA LYS A 449 40.10 0.77 -7.04
C LYS A 449 41.27 0.50 -6.10
N GLN A 450 41.02 -0.19 -4.99
CA GLN A 450 42.08 -0.87 -4.25
C GLN A 450 42.72 -1.90 -5.19
N THR A 451 43.90 -1.54 -5.70
CA THR A 451 44.82 -2.47 -6.34
C THR A 451 45.51 -3.23 -5.21
N VAL A 452 45.16 -4.50 -5.06
CA VAL A 452 45.92 -5.44 -4.25
C VAL A 452 47.24 -5.72 -4.97
N LYS A 453 48.36 -5.40 -4.32
CA LYS A 453 49.70 -5.90 -4.68
C LYS A 453 50.02 -7.13 -3.86
#